data_AF-A0A9P9CR48-F1
#
_entry.id   AF-A0A9P9CR48-F1
#
_cell.length_a   1.000
_cell.length_b   1.000
_cell.length_c   1.000
_cell.angle_alpha   90.00
_cell.angle_beta   90.00
_cell.angle_gamma   90.00
#
_symmetry.space_group_name_H-M   'P 1'
#
loop_
_entity.id
_entity.type
_entity.pdbx_description
1 polymer ?
#
loop_
_entity_poly.entity_id
_entity_poly.type
_entity_poly.pdbx_seq_one_letter_code
_entity_poly.pdbx_strand_id
1 'polypeptide(L)'
;MLTAGSSLSMKEAINVAALYGQYNTPQLRELSTPKLEVLRFSPDERKNIMAALKYAGHVELPKATPEHIFAAGALNCPLGNAKKSVKGKRAPRDAEPDLSAPTEVAAEYQPMPILDLHLDEITDEEAIKKEVVVCNRAPVMKAWAMVVCECLGFKRAEALSISAAYTEMNAISKGVSVGVMNKARGEHIELEQDDAQPYVDLMGRRIALMKSRDGTYRALVKGEPVDPTHAHSYIKRAFKQSSPRVFGAMRMLASSFAPNDLNTAAMGCMLVTF
;
A
#
# COMPACT_ATOMS: atom_id res chain seq x y z
N MET A 1 -4.47 -3.43 26.12
CA MET A 1 -5.14 -3.46 27.43
C MET A 1 -4.14 -3.03 28.48
N LEU A 2 -4.42 -1.95 29.21
CA LEU A 2 -3.53 -1.32 30.20
C LEU A 2 -3.42 -2.07 31.54
N THR A 3 -3.65 -3.38 31.58
CA THR A 3 -3.81 -4.13 32.84
C THR A 3 -2.74 -5.19 33.09
N ALA A 4 -1.69 -5.25 32.27
CA ALA A 4 -0.62 -6.22 32.48
C ALA A 4 0.53 -5.61 33.30
N GLY A 5 0.41 -5.64 34.63
CA GLY A 5 1.58 -5.54 35.51
C GLY A 5 1.65 -4.33 36.43
N SER A 6 0.62 -4.09 37.24
CA SER A 6 0.71 -3.55 38.62
C SER A 6 -0.71 -3.36 39.17
N SER A 7 -0.89 -3.63 40.46
CA SER A 7 -2.17 -3.83 41.14
C SER A 7 -3.00 -2.55 41.24
N LEU A 8 -3.80 -2.27 40.21
CA LEU A 8 -4.86 -1.29 40.26
C LEU A 8 -6.00 -1.82 41.15
N SER A 9 -6.46 -1.01 42.08
CA SER A 9 -7.67 -1.27 42.87
C SER A 9 -8.87 -1.46 41.93
N MET A 10 -9.84 -2.31 42.33
CA MET A 10 -11.04 -2.57 41.52
C MET A 10 -11.79 -1.26 41.19
N LYS A 11 -11.75 -0.26 42.08
CA LYS A 11 -12.31 1.08 41.83
C LYS A 11 -11.54 1.85 40.75
N GLU A 12 -10.22 1.75 40.75
CA GLU A 12 -9.34 2.41 39.77
C GLU A 12 -9.49 1.77 38.38
N ALA A 13 -9.61 0.44 38.33
CA ALA A 13 -9.87 -0.29 37.09
C ALA A 13 -11.24 0.05 36.47
N ILE A 14 -12.28 0.23 37.30
CA ILE A 14 -13.61 0.67 36.87
C ILE A 14 -13.56 2.10 36.31
N ASN A 15 -12.82 3.00 36.96
CA ASN A 15 -12.70 4.39 36.51
C ASN A 15 -11.91 4.51 35.19
N VAL A 16 -10.83 3.74 35.03
CA VAL A 16 -10.09 3.64 33.77
C VAL A 16 -10.97 3.03 32.67
N ALA A 17 -11.80 2.02 33.00
CA ALA A 17 -12.76 1.44 32.07
C ALA A 17 -13.88 2.41 31.68
N ALA A 18 -14.35 3.27 32.59
CA ALA A 18 -15.30 4.34 32.29
C ALA A 18 -14.70 5.38 31.32
N LEU A 19 -13.38 5.61 31.43
CA LEU A 19 -12.60 6.47 30.54
C LEU A 19 -12.57 5.92 29.11
N TYR A 20 -12.48 4.60 28.93
CA TYR A 20 -12.63 3.92 27.63
C TYR A 20 -14.06 3.97 27.08
N GLY A 21 -15.07 4.08 27.94
CA GLY A 21 -16.47 4.25 27.53
C GLY A 21 -16.77 5.67 27.04
N GLN A 22 -16.12 6.68 27.61
CA GLN A 22 -16.26 8.09 27.21
C GLN A 22 -15.31 8.50 26.08
N TYR A 23 -14.09 7.96 26.07
CA TYR A 23 -13.06 8.22 25.06
C TYR A 23 -12.73 6.92 24.33
N ASN A 24 -13.02 6.86 23.03
CA ASN A 24 -12.71 5.68 22.23
C ASN A 24 -11.18 5.47 22.13
N THR A 25 -10.75 4.25 21.77
CA THR A 25 -9.35 3.83 21.62
C THR A 25 -8.40 4.82 20.89
N PRO A 26 -8.79 5.58 19.85
CA PRO A 26 -7.90 6.57 19.25
C PRO A 26 -7.81 7.91 20.00
N GLN A 27 -8.81 8.28 20.80
CA GLN A 27 -8.91 9.59 21.48
C GLN A 27 -8.10 9.65 22.79
N LEU A 28 -7.68 8.48 23.31
CA LEU A 28 -6.77 8.36 24.46
C LEU A 28 -5.40 9.00 24.23
N ARG A 29 -5.02 9.22 22.97
CA ARG A 29 -3.80 9.94 22.59
C ARG A 29 -3.86 11.45 22.87
N GLU A 30 -5.06 12.01 23.04
CA GLU A 30 -5.27 13.44 23.27
C GLU A 30 -5.49 13.79 24.75
N LEU A 31 -5.42 12.79 25.62
CA LEU A 31 -5.55 12.94 27.07
C LEU A 31 -4.23 13.46 27.64
N SER A 32 -4.29 14.66 28.20
CA SER A 32 -3.17 15.35 28.84
C SER A 32 -3.50 15.64 30.30
N THR A 33 -2.46 15.90 31.10
CA THR A 33 -2.60 16.22 32.53
C THR A 33 -3.67 17.28 32.85
N PRO A 34 -3.79 18.44 32.14
CA PRO A 34 -4.83 19.43 32.42
C PRO A 34 -6.25 18.93 32.15
N LYS A 35 -6.46 18.08 31.14
CA LYS A 35 -7.79 17.50 30.85
C LYS A 35 -8.22 16.52 31.93
N LEU A 36 -7.28 15.76 32.49
CA LEU A 36 -7.53 14.85 33.62
C LEU A 36 -7.87 15.61 34.92
N GLU A 37 -7.42 16.86 35.08
CA GLU A 37 -7.80 17.69 36.23
C GLU A 37 -9.24 18.19 36.15
N VAL A 38 -9.70 18.56 34.95
CA VAL A 38 -11.09 18.96 34.69
C VAL A 38 -12.05 17.80 34.96
N LEU A 39 -11.62 16.56 34.68
CA LEU A 39 -12.35 15.33 35.00
C LEU A 39 -12.26 14.92 36.49
N ARG A 40 -11.58 15.71 37.32
CA ARG A 40 -11.49 15.58 38.79
C ARG A 40 -10.86 14.29 39.33
N PHE A 41 -9.92 13.69 38.59
CA PHE A 41 -9.10 12.59 39.12
C PHE A 41 -8.11 13.07 40.18
N SER A 42 -7.71 12.20 41.11
CA SER A 42 -6.73 12.53 42.16
C SER A 42 -5.32 12.70 41.58
N PRO A 43 -4.39 13.43 42.24
CA PRO A 43 -3.05 13.63 41.72
C PRO A 43 -2.27 12.31 41.53
N ASP A 44 -2.48 11.33 42.41
CA ASP A 44 -1.84 10.02 42.32
C ASP A 44 -2.42 9.18 41.17
N GLU A 45 -3.73 9.25 40.94
CA GLU A 45 -4.41 8.57 39.83
C GLU A 45 -3.95 9.14 38.47
N ARG A 46 -3.80 10.46 38.35
CA ARG A 46 -3.30 11.11 37.13
C ARG A 46 -1.92 10.59 36.74
N LYS A 47 -1.03 10.44 37.72
CA LYS A 47 0.33 9.92 37.51
C LYS A 47 0.32 8.48 37.02
N ASN A 48 -0.54 7.64 37.58
CA ASN A 48 -0.68 6.24 37.18
C ASN A 48 -1.27 6.10 35.77
N ILE A 49 -2.27 6.90 35.41
CA ILE A 49 -2.90 6.90 34.07
C ILE A 49 -1.90 7.34 32.99
N MET A 50 -1.12 8.39 33.25
CA MET A 50 -0.08 8.86 32.32
C MET A 50 1.05 7.84 32.16
N ALA A 51 1.45 7.16 33.25
CA ALA A 51 2.44 6.09 33.19
C ALA A 51 1.94 4.89 32.36
N ALA A 52 0.66 4.54 32.52
CA ALA A 52 0.01 3.48 31.75
C ALA A 52 -0.08 3.84 30.26
N LEU A 53 -0.51 5.05 29.90
CA LEU A 53 -0.57 5.55 28.51
C LEU A 53 0.81 5.56 27.84
N LYS A 54 1.84 5.95 28.58
CA LYS A 54 3.24 5.91 28.12
C LYS A 54 3.71 4.48 27.86
N TYR A 55 3.37 3.53 28.73
CA TYR A 55 3.68 2.11 28.54
C TYR A 55 2.93 1.50 27.34
N ALA A 56 1.71 1.97 27.05
CA ALA A 56 0.96 1.56 25.85
C ALA A 56 1.41 2.25 24.55
N GLY A 57 2.48 3.06 24.57
CA GLY A 57 3.03 3.69 23.37
C GLY A 57 2.24 4.92 22.88
N HIS A 58 1.39 5.50 23.72
CA HIS A 58 0.72 6.78 23.46
C HIS A 58 1.56 7.92 24.03
N VAL A 59 2.63 8.29 23.32
CA VAL A 59 3.53 9.39 23.67
C VAL A 59 2.95 10.71 23.13
N GLU A 60 2.82 11.72 23.99
CA GLU A 60 2.43 13.09 23.63
C GLU A 60 3.48 13.74 22.72
N LEU A 61 3.05 14.26 21.57
CA LEU A 61 3.83 15.20 20.76
C LEU A 61 3.53 16.64 21.24
N PRO A 62 4.54 17.52 21.38
CA PRO A 62 4.33 18.92 21.74
C PRO A 62 3.59 19.66 20.61
N LYS A 63 2.72 20.60 21.01
CA LYS A 63 1.70 21.25 20.17
C LYS A 63 2.06 22.71 19.91
N ALA A 64 2.10 23.18 18.66
CA ALA A 64 1.86 24.59 18.29
C ALA A 64 1.63 24.81 16.76
N THR A 65 0.40 25.22 16.43
CA THR A 65 -0.10 26.29 15.50
C THR A 65 0.41 26.49 14.05
N PRO A 66 -0.41 27.13 13.19
CA PRO A 66 -0.61 26.74 11.79
C PRO A 66 0.17 27.60 10.78
N GLU A 67 0.66 26.99 9.71
CA GLU A 67 0.73 27.52 8.33
C GLU A 67 1.52 26.54 7.43
N HIS A 68 0.93 26.22 6.27
CA HIS A 68 1.51 25.61 5.06
C HIS A 68 2.29 24.26 5.13
N ILE A 69 2.13 23.49 4.03
CA ILE A 69 2.97 22.37 3.53
C ILE A 69 2.49 20.93 3.88
N PHE A 70 1.96 20.28 2.83
CA PHE A 70 2.02 18.84 2.49
C PHE A 70 1.52 17.76 3.48
N ALA A 71 0.51 16.99 3.04
CA ALA A 71 0.39 15.56 3.35
C ALA A 71 -0.39 14.87 2.21
N ALA A 72 0.25 14.16 1.28
CA ALA A 72 0.74 12.79 1.45
C ALA A 72 -0.34 11.84 1.98
N GLY A 73 -1.31 11.50 1.13
CA GLY A 73 -2.30 10.45 1.37
C GLY A 73 -1.66 9.08 1.26
N ALA A 74 -1.15 8.59 2.38
CA ALA A 74 -0.74 7.21 2.59
C ALA A 74 -1.95 6.26 2.51
N LEU A 75 -1.65 5.07 1.99
CA LEU A 75 -2.52 3.92 1.83
C LEU A 75 -3.17 3.51 3.16
N ASN A 76 -4.49 3.41 3.18
CA ASN A 76 -5.23 2.61 4.16
C ASN A 76 -5.77 1.37 3.45
N CYS A 77 -5.15 0.22 3.70
CA CYS A 77 -5.77 -1.09 3.52
C CYS A 77 -6.08 -1.66 4.92
N PRO A 78 -7.32 -2.09 5.21
CA PRO A 78 -7.64 -2.70 6.50
C PRO A 78 -7.28 -4.19 6.50
N LEU A 79 -6.45 -4.61 7.47
CA LEU A 79 -6.26 -6.02 7.83
C LEU A 79 -7.55 -6.54 8.49
N GLY A 80 -8.17 -7.55 7.88
CA GLY A 80 -9.29 -8.30 8.44
C GLY A 80 -8.89 -9.70 8.91
N ASN A 81 -8.94 -9.89 10.23
CA ASN A 81 -9.19 -11.10 11.03
C ASN A 81 -8.55 -12.47 10.69
N ALA A 82 -7.73 -12.92 11.63
CA ALA A 82 -7.25 -14.28 11.84
C ALA A 82 -8.39 -15.30 12.07
N LYS A 83 -8.19 -16.53 11.54
CA LYS A 83 -8.83 -17.76 12.04
C LYS A 83 -7.76 -18.69 12.65
N LYS A 84 -8.21 -19.36 13.71
CA LYS A 84 -7.50 -20.15 14.74
C LYS A 84 -6.54 -21.22 14.20
N SER A 85 -5.32 -21.24 14.77
CA SER A 85 -4.33 -22.31 14.63
C SER A 85 -4.73 -23.57 15.40
N VAL A 86 -4.80 -24.71 14.71
CA VAL A 86 -4.88 -26.04 15.32
C VAL A 86 -3.48 -26.48 15.75
N LYS A 87 -3.34 -26.93 16.99
CA LYS A 87 -2.09 -27.46 17.59
C LYS A 87 -1.64 -28.73 16.86
N GLY A 88 -0.51 -28.68 16.16
CA GLY A 88 0.26 -29.84 15.72
C GLY A 88 1.33 -30.23 16.74
N LYS A 89 1.41 -31.52 17.08
CA LYS A 89 2.36 -32.12 18.02
C LYS A 89 3.81 -31.98 17.50
N ARG A 90 4.75 -31.71 18.40
CA ARG A 90 6.20 -31.72 18.12
C ARG A 90 6.69 -33.16 17.90
N ALA A 91 7.33 -33.43 16.77
CA ALA A 91 8.11 -34.65 16.52
C ALA A 91 9.59 -34.44 16.93
N PRO A 92 10.34 -35.50 17.26
CA PRO A 92 11.69 -35.39 17.82
C PRO A 92 12.74 -35.05 16.75
N ARG A 93 13.85 -34.47 17.24
CA ARG A 93 15.10 -34.24 16.50
C ARG A 93 15.67 -35.57 16.00
N ASP A 94 16.41 -35.48 14.92
CA ASP A 94 17.25 -36.53 14.30
C ASP A 94 16.60 -37.24 13.10
N ALA A 95 16.45 -36.47 12.00
CA ALA A 95 16.39 -37.01 10.64
C ALA A 95 17.03 -35.99 9.69
N GLU A 96 18.09 -36.40 9.00
CA GLU A 96 18.74 -35.65 7.92
C GLU A 96 17.70 -35.22 6.86
N PRO A 97 17.76 -33.98 6.33
CA PRO A 97 16.79 -33.55 5.33
C PRO A 97 17.09 -34.22 3.99
N ASP A 98 16.24 -35.18 3.61
CA ASP A 98 16.20 -35.73 2.26
C ASP A 98 15.80 -34.61 1.28
N LEU A 99 16.78 -34.12 0.52
CA LEU A 99 16.66 -33.07 -0.51
C LEU A 99 15.89 -33.51 -1.77
N SER A 100 15.21 -34.65 -1.75
CA SER A 100 14.57 -35.24 -2.93
C SER A 100 13.04 -35.09 -2.96
N ALA A 101 12.42 -34.43 -1.98
CA ALA A 101 10.99 -34.18 -1.98
C ALA A 101 10.65 -32.81 -2.61
N PRO A 102 9.79 -32.74 -3.65
CA PRO A 102 9.32 -31.46 -4.16
C PRO A 102 8.52 -30.73 -3.07
N THR A 103 9.05 -29.60 -2.61
CA THR A 103 8.39 -28.74 -1.63
C THR A 103 7.10 -28.14 -2.22
N GLU A 104 5.99 -28.82 -2.00
CA GLU A 104 4.65 -28.29 -2.27
C GLU A 104 4.23 -27.29 -1.18
N VAL A 105 4.83 -26.09 -1.22
CA VAL A 105 4.23 -24.88 -0.63
C VAL A 105 4.19 -23.77 -1.68
N ALA A 106 3.62 -24.08 -2.83
CA ALA A 106 2.98 -23.05 -3.65
C ALA A 106 1.55 -22.93 -3.11
N ALA A 107 1.29 -21.92 -2.28
CA ALA A 107 -0.08 -21.54 -1.93
C ALA A 107 -0.87 -21.45 -3.24
N GLU A 108 -1.90 -22.29 -3.40
CA GLU A 108 -2.76 -22.30 -4.58
C GLU A 108 -3.43 -20.94 -4.70
N TYR A 109 -2.86 -20.06 -5.53
CA TYR A 109 -3.51 -18.85 -5.99
C TYR A 109 -4.70 -19.28 -6.83
N GLN A 110 -5.89 -19.23 -6.24
CA GLN A 110 -7.12 -19.44 -6.99
C GLN A 110 -7.36 -18.21 -7.87
N PRO A 111 -7.41 -18.35 -9.21
CA PRO A 111 -7.73 -17.25 -10.09
C PRO A 111 -9.16 -16.79 -9.80
N MET A 112 -9.29 -15.61 -9.17
CA MET A 112 -10.58 -14.95 -9.03
C MET A 112 -11.18 -14.72 -10.44
N PRO A 113 -12.51 -14.85 -10.60
CA PRO A 113 -13.15 -14.63 -11.89
C PRO A 113 -12.76 -13.25 -12.41
N ILE A 114 -12.41 -13.19 -13.70
CA ILE A 114 -11.99 -11.97 -14.39
C ILE A 114 -13.15 -10.98 -14.28
N LEU A 115 -13.08 -10.08 -13.28
CA LEU A 115 -13.93 -8.91 -13.25
C LEU A 115 -13.65 -8.13 -14.53
N ASP A 116 -14.66 -7.56 -15.16
CA ASP A 116 -14.46 -6.77 -16.37
C ASP A 116 -13.50 -5.60 -16.08
N LEU A 117 -12.25 -5.73 -16.55
CA LEU A 117 -11.18 -4.75 -16.36
C LEU A 117 -11.20 -3.67 -17.44
N HIS A 118 -12.29 -3.57 -18.22
CA HIS A 118 -12.45 -2.58 -19.27
C HIS A 118 -12.59 -1.15 -18.72
N LEU A 119 -11.94 -0.20 -19.40
CA LEU A 119 -11.90 1.22 -19.04
C LEU A 119 -12.68 2.12 -20.02
N ASP A 120 -13.40 1.52 -20.99
CA ASP A 120 -14.28 2.19 -21.95
C ASP A 120 -13.60 3.39 -22.63
N GLU A 121 -12.41 3.17 -23.19
CA GLU A 121 -11.52 4.26 -23.62
C GLU A 121 -12.08 5.01 -24.82
N ILE A 122 -12.15 6.34 -24.72
CA ILE A 122 -12.64 7.21 -25.79
C ILE A 122 -11.44 7.78 -26.53
N THR A 123 -11.29 7.49 -27.81
CA THR A 123 -10.20 8.00 -28.68
C THR A 123 -10.60 9.21 -29.52
N ASP A 124 -11.75 9.82 -29.24
CA ASP A 124 -12.18 11.06 -29.89
C ASP A 124 -11.34 12.25 -29.40
N GLU A 125 -10.48 12.76 -30.28
CA GLU A 125 -9.53 13.84 -29.99
C GLU A 125 -10.23 15.14 -29.58
N GLU A 126 -11.39 15.46 -30.17
CA GLU A 126 -12.12 16.69 -29.83
C GLU A 126 -12.74 16.64 -28.44
N ALA A 127 -13.23 15.46 -28.04
CA ALA A 127 -13.78 15.21 -26.72
C ALA A 127 -12.69 15.22 -25.62
N ILE A 128 -11.48 14.78 -25.95
CA ILE A 128 -10.34 14.75 -25.02
C ILE A 128 -9.74 16.14 -24.81
N LYS A 129 -9.51 16.91 -25.89
CA LYS A 129 -8.83 18.23 -25.84
C LYS A 129 -9.46 19.24 -24.89
N LYS A 130 -10.78 19.15 -24.67
CA LYS A 130 -11.53 20.10 -23.85
C LYS A 130 -11.60 19.73 -22.37
N GLU A 131 -11.11 18.55 -21.99
CA GLU A 131 -11.19 18.08 -20.60
C GLU A 131 -9.92 18.38 -19.80
N VAL A 132 -10.14 18.88 -18.58
CA VAL A 132 -9.10 19.08 -17.58
C VAL A 132 -9.50 18.33 -16.33
N VAL A 133 -8.61 17.44 -15.86
CA VAL A 133 -8.85 16.61 -14.68
C VAL A 133 -7.79 16.90 -13.63
N VAL A 134 -8.23 17.32 -12.45
CA VAL A 134 -7.34 17.51 -11.30
C VAL A 134 -7.34 16.25 -10.45
N CYS A 135 -6.20 15.59 -10.35
CA CYS A 135 -6.03 14.39 -9.55
C CYS A 135 -4.61 14.31 -8.97
N ASN A 136 -4.41 13.40 -8.01
CA ASN A 136 -3.10 13.15 -7.46
C ASN A 136 -2.16 12.56 -8.53
N ARG A 137 -0.84 12.76 -8.37
CA ARG A 137 0.16 12.19 -9.30
C ARG A 137 0.16 10.66 -9.33
N ALA A 138 -0.13 9.99 -8.20
CA ALA A 138 -0.07 8.53 -8.12
C ALA A 138 -1.06 7.81 -9.07
N PRO A 139 -2.34 8.21 -9.15
CA PRO A 139 -3.27 7.74 -10.17
C PRO A 139 -2.78 7.93 -11.62
N VAL A 140 -2.24 9.11 -11.94
CA VAL A 140 -1.70 9.42 -13.28
C VAL A 140 -0.54 8.49 -13.60
N MET A 141 0.41 8.35 -12.67
CA MET A 141 1.56 7.46 -12.83
C MET A 141 1.14 5.99 -12.99
N LYS A 142 0.11 5.55 -12.27
CA LYS A 142 -0.41 4.18 -12.40
C LYS A 142 -1.07 3.94 -13.75
N ALA A 143 -1.92 4.88 -14.18
CA ALA A 143 -2.60 4.80 -15.47
C ALA A 143 -1.60 4.79 -16.63
N TRP A 144 -0.61 5.68 -16.59
CA TRP A 144 0.44 5.73 -17.60
C TRP A 144 1.28 4.46 -17.63
N ALA A 145 1.74 3.96 -16.48
CA ALA A 145 2.47 2.70 -16.37
C ALA A 145 1.68 1.53 -16.97
N MET A 146 0.37 1.48 -16.73
CA MET A 146 -0.51 0.45 -17.30
C MET A 146 -0.54 0.53 -18.82
N VAL A 147 -0.74 1.72 -19.40
CA VAL A 147 -0.78 1.91 -20.86
C VAL A 147 0.56 1.53 -21.49
N VAL A 148 1.68 1.92 -20.90
CA VAL A 148 3.02 1.53 -21.37
C VAL A 148 3.17 0.01 -21.36
N CYS A 149 2.77 -0.68 -20.29
CA CYS A 149 2.81 -2.14 -20.25
C CYS A 149 1.94 -2.79 -21.35
N GLU A 150 0.77 -2.25 -21.64
CA GLU A 150 -0.06 -2.76 -22.75
C GLU A 150 0.60 -2.56 -24.11
N CYS A 151 1.28 -1.43 -24.32
CA CYS A 151 2.07 -1.17 -25.52
C CYS A 151 3.28 -2.11 -25.65
N LEU A 152 3.82 -2.61 -24.53
CA LEU A 152 4.87 -3.63 -24.49
C LEU A 152 4.33 -5.06 -24.73
N GLY A 153 3.02 -5.24 -24.89
CA GLY A 153 2.39 -6.51 -25.23
C GLY A 153 1.84 -7.30 -24.03
N PHE A 154 1.84 -6.72 -22.82
CA PHE A 154 1.21 -7.36 -21.67
C PHE A 154 -0.31 -7.28 -21.74
N LYS A 155 -1.00 -8.32 -21.25
CA LYS A 155 -2.47 -8.29 -21.13
C LYS A 155 -2.89 -7.27 -20.06
N ARG A 156 -4.09 -6.69 -20.18
CA ARG A 156 -4.65 -5.71 -19.22
C ARG A 156 -4.48 -6.12 -17.76
N ALA A 157 -4.77 -7.39 -17.42
CA ALA A 157 -4.65 -7.90 -16.05
C ALA A 157 -3.20 -7.95 -15.56
N GLU A 158 -2.24 -8.19 -16.45
CA GLU A 158 -0.80 -8.23 -16.16
C GLU A 158 -0.30 -6.78 -16.02
N ALA A 159 -0.65 -5.91 -16.96
CA ALA A 159 -0.35 -4.48 -16.95
C ALA A 159 -0.87 -3.77 -15.68
N LEU A 160 -2.06 -4.12 -15.20
CA LEU A 160 -2.61 -3.59 -13.95
C LEU A 160 -1.83 -4.05 -12.71
N SER A 161 -1.38 -5.31 -12.70
CA SER A 161 -0.55 -5.85 -11.63
C SER A 161 0.82 -5.15 -11.61
N ILE A 162 1.46 -5.03 -12.77
CA ILE A 162 2.78 -4.39 -12.95
C ILE A 162 2.73 -2.90 -12.61
N SER A 163 1.75 -2.17 -13.12
CA SER A 163 1.59 -0.74 -12.82
C SER A 163 1.33 -0.46 -11.34
N ALA A 164 0.57 -1.33 -10.68
CA ALA A 164 0.36 -1.24 -9.24
C ALA A 164 1.68 -1.40 -8.47
N ALA A 165 2.47 -2.43 -8.79
CA ALA A 165 3.80 -2.62 -8.23
C ALA A 165 4.68 -1.38 -8.48
N TYR A 166 4.81 -0.93 -9.72
CA TYR A 166 5.61 0.26 -10.09
C TYR A 166 5.27 1.48 -9.22
N THR A 167 3.98 1.76 -9.02
CA THR A 167 3.58 2.92 -8.21
C THR A 167 3.84 2.75 -6.73
N GLU A 168 3.72 1.53 -6.19
CA GLU A 168 4.07 1.26 -4.80
C GLU A 168 5.58 1.41 -4.58
N MET A 169 6.40 0.88 -5.49
CA MET A 169 7.85 1.04 -5.44
C MET A 169 8.25 2.52 -5.42
N ASN A 170 7.65 3.33 -6.30
CA ASN A 170 7.90 4.77 -6.35
C ASN A 170 7.44 5.49 -5.07
N ALA A 171 6.29 5.11 -4.50
CA ALA A 171 5.82 5.66 -3.24
C ALA A 171 6.78 5.31 -2.08
N ILE A 172 7.32 4.08 -2.06
CA ILE A 172 8.27 3.66 -1.04
C ILE A 172 9.61 4.40 -1.18
N SER A 173 10.21 4.42 -2.37
CA SER A 173 11.44 5.19 -2.61
C SER A 173 11.28 6.65 -2.21
N LYS A 174 10.13 7.27 -2.54
CA LYS A 174 9.88 8.65 -2.16
C LYS A 174 9.74 8.83 -0.65
N GLY A 175 9.01 7.95 0.05
CA GLY A 175 8.89 8.07 1.50
C GLY A 175 10.19 7.77 2.26
N VAL A 176 11.07 6.92 1.71
CA VAL A 176 12.43 6.74 2.24
C VAL A 176 13.27 8.01 2.03
N SER A 177 13.21 8.61 0.83
CA SER A 177 13.91 9.87 0.52
C SER A 177 13.46 11.05 1.39
N VAL A 178 12.18 11.10 1.76
CA VAL A 178 11.61 12.11 2.66
C VAL A 178 11.87 11.77 4.14
N GLY A 179 12.39 10.57 4.45
CA GLY A 179 12.70 10.14 5.82
C GLY A 179 11.49 9.66 6.64
N VAL A 180 10.31 9.52 6.01
CA VAL A 180 9.08 9.00 6.66
C VAL A 180 9.11 7.48 6.77
N MET A 181 9.82 6.80 5.86
CA MET A 181 9.98 5.34 5.87
C MET A 181 11.43 4.93 6.13
N ASN A 182 11.60 3.84 6.87
CA ASN A 182 12.92 3.26 7.16
C ASN A 182 13.61 2.81 5.87
N LYS A 183 14.92 3.08 5.76
CA LYS A 183 15.75 2.73 4.59
C LYS A 183 15.72 1.24 4.25
N ALA A 184 15.66 0.37 5.26
CA ALA A 184 15.53 -1.08 5.07
C ALA A 184 14.28 -1.49 4.28
N ARG A 185 13.21 -0.67 4.25
CA ARG A 185 12.06 -0.96 3.39
C ARG A 185 12.32 -0.68 1.93
N GLY A 186 13.30 0.17 1.57
CA GLY A 186 13.61 0.55 0.20
C GLY A 186 14.54 -0.43 -0.52
N GLU A 187 15.49 -1.04 0.20
CA GLU A 187 16.51 -1.94 -0.38
C GLU A 187 15.93 -3.23 -0.95
N HIS A 188 14.89 -3.81 -0.33
CA HIS A 188 14.34 -5.12 -0.73
C HIS A 188 13.24 -5.05 -1.81
N ILE A 189 13.13 -3.93 -2.53
CA ILE A 189 12.02 -3.71 -3.47
C ILE A 189 12.45 -3.90 -4.92
N GLU A 190 13.66 -3.48 -5.26
CA GLU A 190 14.20 -3.63 -6.61
C GLU A 190 15.00 -4.94 -6.67
N LEU A 191 14.81 -5.70 -7.75
CA LEU A 191 15.60 -6.90 -8.00
C LEU A 191 17.03 -6.52 -8.35
N GLU A 192 17.99 -7.29 -7.83
CA GLU A 192 19.38 -7.17 -8.24
C GLU A 192 19.56 -7.80 -9.64
N GLN A 193 20.66 -7.44 -10.32
CA GLN A 193 20.88 -7.82 -11.72
C GLN A 193 21.06 -9.32 -11.95
N ASP A 194 21.39 -10.07 -10.90
CA ASP A 194 21.66 -11.51 -10.94
C ASP A 194 20.54 -12.37 -10.33
N ASP A 195 19.38 -11.78 -10.01
CA ASP A 195 18.26 -12.55 -9.47
C ASP A 195 17.64 -13.49 -10.53
N ALA A 196 17.47 -14.76 -10.17
CA ALA A 196 16.88 -15.80 -11.05
C ALA A 196 15.38 -15.63 -11.32
N GLN A 197 14.74 -14.61 -10.74
CA GLN A 197 13.32 -14.33 -10.93
C GLN A 197 13.08 -13.60 -12.26
N PRO A 198 11.99 -13.93 -13.00
CA PRO A 198 11.66 -13.18 -14.19
C PRO A 198 11.29 -11.74 -13.83
N TYR A 199 11.75 -10.77 -14.62
CA TYR A 199 11.52 -9.35 -14.37
C TYR A 199 11.10 -8.61 -15.63
N VAL A 200 10.54 -7.42 -15.45
CA VAL A 200 10.31 -6.44 -16.52
C VAL A 200 10.96 -5.12 -16.15
N ASP A 201 11.74 -4.56 -17.07
CA ASP A 201 12.22 -3.18 -16.98
C ASP A 201 11.08 -2.24 -17.41
N LEU A 202 10.58 -1.43 -16.48
CA LEU A 202 9.55 -0.43 -16.74
C LEU A 202 10.03 0.94 -16.27
N MET A 203 10.18 1.88 -17.21
CA MET A 203 10.52 3.28 -16.94
C MET A 203 11.72 3.45 -16.01
N GLY A 204 12.78 2.66 -16.25
CA GLY A 204 14.01 2.67 -15.47
C GLY A 204 13.96 1.93 -14.13
N ARG A 205 12.92 1.11 -13.87
CA ARG A 205 12.83 0.24 -12.69
C ARG A 205 12.61 -1.22 -13.06
N ARG A 206 13.25 -2.13 -12.33
CA ARG A 206 13.05 -3.58 -12.45
C ARG A 206 11.93 -4.05 -11.54
N ILE A 207 10.89 -4.61 -12.14
CA ILE A 207 9.73 -5.14 -11.42
C ILE A 207 9.79 -6.67 -11.50
N ALA A 208 9.78 -7.31 -10.32
CA ALA A 208 9.71 -8.76 -10.21
C ALA A 208 8.37 -9.30 -10.71
N LEU A 209 8.43 -10.37 -11.51
CA LEU A 209 7.26 -11.07 -12.03
C LEU A 209 7.21 -12.50 -11.51
N MET A 210 5.99 -13.02 -11.45
CA MET A 210 5.68 -14.43 -11.25
C MET A 210 4.88 -14.91 -12.46
N LYS A 211 5.30 -16.02 -13.04
CA LYS A 211 4.53 -16.72 -14.07
C LYS A 211 3.55 -17.68 -13.40
N SER A 212 2.26 -17.48 -13.62
CA SER A 212 1.22 -18.42 -13.18
C SER A 212 1.28 -19.71 -14.01
N ARG A 213 0.70 -20.79 -13.48
CA ARG A 213 0.53 -22.06 -14.22
C ARG A 213 -0.25 -21.87 -15.53
N ASP A 214 -1.14 -20.88 -15.55
CA ASP A 214 -1.95 -20.51 -16.72
C ASP A 214 -1.18 -19.69 -17.78
N GLY A 215 0.11 -19.44 -17.56
CA GLY A 215 0.97 -18.68 -18.47
C GLY A 215 0.83 -17.16 -18.38
N THR A 216 0.02 -16.64 -17.45
CA THR A 216 -0.11 -15.20 -17.19
C THR A 216 0.96 -14.68 -16.23
N TYR A 217 1.32 -13.41 -16.37
CA TYR A 217 2.28 -12.75 -15.49
C TYR A 217 1.60 -11.93 -14.37
N ARG A 218 2.14 -12.00 -13.16
CA ARG A 218 1.75 -11.17 -12.01
C ARG A 218 2.98 -10.48 -11.44
N ALA A 219 2.86 -9.21 -11.10
CA ALA A 219 3.95 -8.53 -10.41
C ALA A 219 3.99 -8.93 -8.93
N LEU A 220 5.20 -9.01 -8.40
CA LEU A 220 5.45 -9.30 -7.00
C LEU A 220 5.83 -8.01 -6.28
N VAL A 221 5.21 -7.79 -5.12
CA VAL A 221 5.62 -6.75 -4.18
C VAL A 221 5.85 -7.42 -2.84
N LYS A 222 7.07 -7.28 -2.29
CA LYS A 222 7.47 -7.95 -1.03
C LYS A 222 7.23 -9.47 -1.06
N GLY A 223 7.38 -10.09 -2.23
CA GLY A 223 7.16 -11.53 -2.44
C GLY A 223 5.69 -11.96 -2.62
N GLU A 224 4.73 -11.04 -2.55
CA GLU A 224 3.31 -11.35 -2.73
C GLU A 224 2.80 -10.91 -4.12
N PRO A 225 1.98 -11.73 -4.81
CA PRO A 225 1.40 -11.37 -6.10
C PRO A 225 0.34 -10.27 -5.95
N VAL A 226 0.43 -9.24 -6.79
CA VAL A 226 -0.50 -8.11 -6.76
C VAL A 226 -1.76 -8.41 -7.57
N ASP A 227 -2.93 -8.27 -6.92
CA ASP A 227 -4.23 -8.41 -7.57
C ASP A 227 -4.56 -7.22 -8.50
N PRO A 228 -4.89 -7.47 -9.78
CA PRO A 228 -5.25 -6.42 -10.73
C PRO A 228 -6.56 -5.70 -10.40
N THR A 229 -7.48 -6.35 -9.69
CA THR A 229 -8.83 -5.83 -9.43
C THR A 229 -8.78 -4.60 -8.53
N HIS A 230 -7.93 -4.65 -7.49
CA HIS A 230 -7.64 -3.50 -6.63
C HIS A 230 -7.04 -2.32 -7.41
N ALA A 231 -6.12 -2.60 -8.34
CA ALA A 231 -5.49 -1.56 -9.18
C ALA A 231 -6.52 -0.88 -10.09
N HIS A 232 -7.37 -1.67 -10.73
CA HIS A 232 -8.45 -1.18 -11.59
C HIS A 232 -9.47 -0.32 -10.83
N SER A 233 -9.93 -0.82 -9.67
CA SER A 233 -10.89 -0.11 -8.82
C SER A 233 -10.33 1.23 -8.32
N TYR A 234 -9.04 1.25 -7.97
CA TYR A 234 -8.35 2.48 -7.56
C TYR A 234 -8.34 3.54 -8.66
N ILE A 235 -7.99 3.13 -9.89
CA ILE A 235 -7.95 3.99 -11.07
C ILE A 235 -9.36 4.53 -11.38
N LYS A 236 -10.38 3.66 -11.46
CA LYS A 236 -11.77 4.08 -11.70
C LYS A 236 -12.25 5.07 -10.63
N ARG A 237 -11.88 4.87 -9.36
CA ARG A 237 -12.22 5.80 -8.29
C ARG A 237 -11.48 7.15 -8.41
N ALA A 238 -10.23 7.14 -8.85
CA ALA A 238 -9.41 8.34 -8.95
C ALA A 238 -9.87 9.27 -10.08
N PHE A 239 -10.15 8.72 -11.26
CA PHE A 239 -10.59 9.50 -12.42
C PHE A 239 -12.11 9.61 -12.54
N LYS A 240 -12.88 8.75 -11.85
CA LYS A 240 -14.35 8.79 -11.86
C LYS A 240 -14.88 8.78 -13.30
N GLN A 241 -15.71 9.76 -13.66
CA GLN A 241 -16.35 9.88 -14.97
C GLN A 241 -15.37 10.22 -16.11
N SER A 242 -14.20 10.78 -15.81
CA SER A 242 -13.21 11.13 -16.84
C SER A 242 -12.26 9.99 -17.18
N SER A 243 -12.38 8.82 -16.52
CA SER A 243 -11.54 7.63 -16.78
C SER A 243 -11.45 7.28 -18.28
N PRO A 244 -12.58 7.09 -19.01
CA PRO A 244 -12.57 6.87 -20.46
C PRO A 244 -11.68 7.80 -21.28
N ARG A 245 -11.76 9.11 -20.99
CA ARG A 245 -11.07 10.15 -21.74
C ARG A 245 -9.60 10.24 -21.38
N VAL A 246 -9.27 10.06 -20.10
CA VAL A 246 -7.88 10.03 -19.61
C VAL A 246 -7.12 8.86 -20.24
N PHE A 247 -7.70 7.65 -20.25
CA PHE A 247 -7.04 6.50 -20.86
C PHE A 247 -6.95 6.62 -22.38
N GLY A 248 -7.98 7.16 -23.03
CA GLY A 248 -7.92 7.48 -24.45
C GLY A 248 -6.79 8.45 -24.79
N ALA A 249 -6.65 9.53 -24.02
CA ALA A 249 -5.57 10.50 -24.18
C ALA A 249 -4.18 9.87 -24.00
N MET A 250 -4.01 9.07 -22.95
CA MET A 250 -2.77 8.34 -22.69
C MET A 250 -2.48 7.34 -23.80
N ARG A 251 -3.48 6.65 -24.35
CA ARG A 251 -3.28 5.72 -25.46
C ARG A 251 -2.85 6.45 -26.73
N MET A 252 -3.49 7.59 -27.06
CA MET A 252 -3.08 8.43 -28.18
C MET A 252 -1.65 8.93 -28.02
N LEU A 253 -1.27 9.36 -26.82
CA LEU A 253 0.10 9.75 -26.50
C LEU A 253 1.07 8.57 -26.64
N ALA A 254 0.72 7.39 -26.15
CA ALA A 254 1.57 6.22 -26.28
C ALA A 254 1.76 5.81 -27.75
N SER A 255 0.71 5.95 -28.58
CA SER A 255 0.77 5.69 -30.02
C SER A 255 1.68 6.65 -30.79
N SER A 256 2.03 7.82 -30.25
CA SER A 256 2.99 8.72 -30.91
C SER A 256 4.46 8.30 -30.73
N PHE A 257 4.74 7.28 -29.91
CA PHE A 257 6.09 6.76 -29.68
C PHE A 257 6.25 5.34 -30.24
N ALA A 258 7.46 5.01 -30.68
CA ALA A 258 7.82 3.62 -30.96
C ALA A 258 7.86 2.81 -29.66
N PRO A 259 7.47 1.51 -29.66
CA PRO A 259 7.40 0.70 -28.43
C PRO A 259 8.70 0.64 -27.61
N ASN A 260 9.85 0.59 -28.30
CA ASN A 260 11.17 0.55 -27.66
C ASN A 260 11.56 1.89 -27.02
N ASP A 261 11.18 2.99 -27.65
CA ASP A 261 11.47 4.34 -27.16
C ASP A 261 10.52 4.74 -26.05
N LEU A 262 9.29 4.21 -26.07
CA LEU A 262 8.26 4.52 -25.09
C LEU A 262 8.75 4.20 -23.68
N ASN A 263 9.41 3.07 -23.44
CA ASN A 263 9.84 2.71 -22.08
C ASN A 263 10.90 3.66 -21.51
N THR A 264 11.77 4.20 -22.38
CA THR A 264 12.84 5.14 -22.00
C THR A 264 12.32 6.57 -21.91
N ALA A 265 11.48 6.99 -22.86
CA ALA A 265 10.93 8.34 -22.96
C ALA A 265 9.71 8.57 -22.05
N ALA A 266 9.00 7.51 -21.64
CA ALA A 266 7.77 7.57 -20.85
C ALA A 266 7.92 8.32 -19.53
N MET A 267 9.10 8.30 -18.90
CA MET A 267 9.35 9.10 -17.70
C MET A 267 9.31 10.61 -17.98
N GLY A 268 9.82 11.04 -19.13
CA GLY A 268 9.83 12.45 -19.53
C GLY A 268 8.42 12.99 -19.75
N CYS A 269 7.53 12.21 -20.37
CA CYS A 269 6.14 12.61 -20.62
C CYS A 269 5.33 12.87 -19.33
N MET A 270 5.65 12.17 -18.22
CA MET A 270 5.02 12.43 -16.91
C MET A 270 5.56 13.67 -16.19
N LEU A 271 6.72 14.20 -16.58
CA LEU A 271 7.36 15.34 -15.94
C LEU A 271 6.99 16.68 -16.59
N VAL A 272 6.50 16.67 -17.83
CA VAL A 272 6.15 17.88 -18.61
C VAL A 272 4.72 18.39 -18.30
N THR A 273 3.96 17.69 -17.45
CA THR A 273 2.59 18.06 -17.07
C THR A 273 2.47 18.38 -15.59
N PHE A 274 3.12 19.46 -15.13
CA PHE A 274 2.84 20.14 -13.85
C PHE A 274 3.07 21.64 -13.98
#